data_AF-A0A6A4GPB9-F1
#
_entry.id   AF-A0A6A4GPB9-F1
#
_cell.length_a   1.000
_cell.length_b   1.000
_cell.length_c   1.000
_cell.angle_alpha   90.00
_cell.angle_beta   90.00
_cell.angle_gamma   90.00
#
_symmetry.space_group_name_H-M   'P 1'
#
loop_
_entity.id
_entity.type
_entity.pdbx_description
1 polymer ?
#
loop_
_entity_poly.entity_id
_entity_poly.type
_entity_poly.pdbx_seq_one_letter_code
_entity_poly.pdbx_strand_id
1 'polypeptide(L)'
;MAHNPLHPQNNKDHLCHDLDLANEQCCAHDYTSGDSDLTDGEKELMVKVLVEMRVKVKLKYDQRFKPLEQHYYKEMHNHALQLLGPDQPLTDEADRWIHVQARDRAVAKLEAEETDTRRNASHEWVEVSSDDEQDESDL
;
A
#
# COMPACT_ATOMS: atom_id res chain seq x y z
N MET A 1 17.70 18.97 10.37
CA MET A 1 16.87 17.78 10.67
C MET A 1 16.74 17.01 9.37
N ALA A 2 17.14 15.74 9.33
CA ALA A 2 17.24 14.99 8.09
C ALA A 2 15.85 14.69 7.52
N HIS A 3 15.54 15.24 6.34
CA HIS A 3 14.39 14.87 5.53
C HIS A 3 14.62 13.44 5.04
N ASN A 4 14.17 12.44 5.80
CA ASN A 4 14.17 11.07 5.33
C ASN A 4 13.23 11.00 4.10
N PRO A 5 13.73 10.70 2.89
CA PRO A 5 12.91 10.64 1.68
C PRO A 5 11.90 9.48 1.71
N LEU A 6 12.12 8.49 2.59
CA LEU A 6 11.16 7.42 2.86
C LEU A 6 10.13 7.82 3.92
N HIS A 7 10.22 9.03 4.49
CA HIS A 7 9.24 9.48 5.47
C HIS A 7 7.86 9.56 4.81
N PRO A 8 6.81 9.04 5.43
CA PRO A 8 5.51 8.94 4.79
C PRO A 8 4.78 10.27 4.51
N GLN A 9 5.30 11.40 5.01
CA GLN A 9 4.89 12.77 4.61
C GLN A 9 5.68 13.31 3.40
N ASN A 10 6.84 12.73 3.10
CA ASN A 10 7.74 13.15 2.02
C ASN A 10 7.61 12.26 0.78
N ASN A 11 7.10 11.03 0.93
CA ASN A 11 6.85 10.11 -0.16
C ASN A 11 5.41 10.26 -0.68
N LYS A 12 5.26 10.87 -1.85
CA LYS A 12 3.96 11.04 -2.55
C LYS A 12 3.37 9.71 -3.05
N ASP A 13 4.20 8.68 -3.18
CA ASP A 13 3.81 7.34 -3.63
C ASP A 13 3.42 6.42 -2.46
N HIS A 14 3.65 6.85 -1.21
CA HIS A 14 3.08 6.17 -0.07
C HIS A 14 1.57 6.36 -0.16
N LEU A 15 0.82 5.25 -0.32
CA LEU A 15 -0.64 5.21 -0.35
C LEU A 15 -1.23 6.28 0.58
N CYS A 16 -1.60 7.41 0.01
CA CYS A 16 -2.04 8.56 0.78
C CYS A 16 -3.34 8.16 1.47
N HIS A 17 -3.51 8.52 2.74
CA HIS A 17 -4.71 8.17 3.50
C HIS A 17 -5.98 8.77 2.88
N ASP A 18 -5.83 9.85 2.09
CA ASP A 18 -6.92 10.50 1.37
C ASP A 18 -6.89 10.07 -0.11
N LEU A 19 -7.95 9.40 -0.55
CA LEU A 19 -8.11 9.05 -1.97
C LEU A 19 -8.72 10.28 -2.62
N ASP A 20 -7.91 11.08 -3.29
CA ASP A 20 -8.45 12.14 -4.12
C ASP A 20 -8.95 11.51 -5.43
N LEU A 21 -10.26 11.25 -5.48
CA LEU A 21 -10.93 10.66 -6.65
C LEU A 21 -10.70 11.48 -7.92
N ALA A 22 -10.60 12.81 -7.82
CA ALA A 22 -10.35 13.65 -8.98
C ALA A 22 -8.92 13.44 -9.49
N ASN A 23 -7.94 13.38 -8.57
CA ASN A 23 -6.56 13.07 -8.93
C ASN A 23 -6.42 11.66 -9.52
N GLU A 24 -7.07 10.65 -8.94
CA GLU A 24 -7.02 9.27 -9.46
C GLU A 24 -7.68 9.14 -10.84
N GLN A 25 -8.75 9.91 -11.10
CA GLN A 25 -9.35 10.00 -12.44
C GLN A 25 -8.39 10.65 -13.45
N CYS A 26 -7.71 11.74 -13.08
CA CYS A 26 -6.71 12.37 -13.93
C CYS A 26 -5.54 11.42 -14.23
N CYS A 27 -4.98 10.76 -13.21
CA CYS A 27 -3.89 9.80 -13.40
C CYS A 27 -4.29 8.62 -14.28
N ALA A 28 -5.51 8.09 -14.09
CA ALA A 28 -6.02 7.02 -14.94
C ALA A 28 -6.22 7.49 -16.38
N HIS A 29 -6.72 8.71 -16.59
CA HIS A 29 -6.87 9.31 -17.92
C HIS A 29 -5.53 9.53 -18.62
N ASP A 30 -4.52 10.05 -17.92
CA ASP A 30 -3.18 10.23 -18.47
C ASP A 30 -2.58 8.89 -18.91
N TYR A 31 -2.74 7.85 -18.09
CA TYR A 31 -2.28 6.50 -18.40
C TYR A 31 -2.94 5.90 -19.66
N THR A 32 -4.26 6.08 -19.84
CA THR A 32 -5.00 5.52 -20.98
C THR A 32 -4.93 6.38 -22.24
N SER A 33 -4.65 7.68 -22.11
CA SER A 33 -4.66 8.63 -23.24
C SER A 33 -3.60 8.35 -24.30
N GLY A 34 -2.44 7.81 -23.89
CA GLY A 34 -1.31 7.50 -24.76
C GLY A 34 -1.47 6.24 -25.61
N ASP A 35 -2.52 5.45 -25.38
CA ASP A 35 -2.74 4.19 -26.09
C ASP A 35 -3.45 4.46 -27.42
N SER A 36 -2.77 4.28 -28.55
CA SER A 36 -3.33 4.52 -29.89
C SER A 36 -4.25 3.41 -30.37
N ASP A 37 -4.20 2.25 -29.73
CA ASP A 37 -4.87 1.04 -30.19
C ASP A 37 -6.29 0.91 -29.63
N LEU A 38 -6.64 1.78 -28.67
CA LEU A 38 -7.95 1.83 -28.03
C LEU A 38 -8.83 2.93 -28.61
N THR A 39 -10.09 2.60 -28.82
CA THR A 39 -11.14 3.57 -29.10
C THR A 39 -11.40 4.46 -27.87
N ASP A 40 -11.99 5.64 -28.09
CA ASP A 40 -12.34 6.54 -26.98
C ASP A 40 -13.26 5.86 -25.95
N GLY A 41 -14.20 5.02 -26.40
CA GLY A 41 -15.07 4.25 -25.52
C GLY A 41 -14.32 3.19 -24.69
N GLU A 42 -13.30 2.53 -25.25
CA GLU A 42 -12.45 1.58 -24.52
C GLU A 42 -11.54 2.31 -23.52
N LYS A 43 -11.04 3.49 -23.86
CA LYS A 43 -10.27 4.35 -22.94
C LYS A 43 -11.10 4.77 -21.74
N GLU A 44 -12.34 5.25 -21.95
CA GLU A 44 -13.26 5.61 -20.87
C GLU A 44 -13.56 4.42 -19.95
N LEU A 45 -13.81 3.24 -20.54
CA LEU A 45 -14.02 2.01 -19.78
C LEU A 45 -12.78 1.65 -18.94
N MET A 46 -11.58 1.76 -19.53
CA MET A 46 -10.33 1.45 -18.85
C MET A 46 -10.05 2.42 -17.69
N VAL A 47 -10.30 3.72 -17.86
CA VAL A 47 -10.22 4.71 -16.76
C VAL A 47 -11.14 4.32 -15.60
N LYS A 48 -12.38 3.98 -15.92
CA LYS A 48 -13.36 3.56 -14.89
C LYS A 48 -12.89 2.32 -14.13
N VAL A 49 -12.40 1.30 -14.84
CA VAL A 49 -11.88 0.07 -14.23
C VAL A 49 -10.68 0.36 -13.34
N LEU A 50 -9.73 1.19 -13.79
CA LEU A 50 -8.54 1.55 -13.01
C LEU A 50 -8.92 2.26 -11.71
N VAL A 51 -9.83 3.24 -11.77
CA VAL A 51 -10.31 3.96 -10.58
C VAL A 51 -11.05 2.99 -9.64
N GLU A 52 -11.95 2.15 -10.15
CA GLU A 52 -12.66 1.17 -9.33
C GLU A 52 -11.71 0.17 -8.64
N MET A 53 -10.70 -0.31 -9.36
CA MET A 53 -9.69 -1.23 -8.81
C MET A 53 -8.84 -0.53 -7.75
N ARG A 54 -8.44 0.72 -7.99
CA ARG A 54 -7.71 1.55 -7.01
C ARG A 54 -8.52 1.75 -5.73
N VAL A 55 -9.79 2.10 -5.85
CA VAL A 55 -10.71 2.23 -4.70
C VAL A 55 -10.82 0.91 -3.94
N LYS A 56 -11.02 -0.22 -4.64
CA LYS A 56 -11.12 -1.55 -4.01
C LYS A 56 -9.85 -1.93 -3.26
N VAL A 57 -8.68 -1.72 -3.86
CA VAL A 57 -7.38 -2.00 -3.24
C VAL A 57 -7.19 -1.12 -2.01
N LYS A 58 -7.49 0.17 -2.11
CA LYS A 58 -7.40 1.07 -0.97
C LYS A 58 -8.34 0.68 0.17
N LEU A 59 -9.60 0.36 -0.11
CA LEU A 59 -10.54 -0.06 0.93
C LEU A 59 -10.04 -1.30 1.67
N LYS A 60 -9.50 -2.29 0.93
CA LYS A 60 -8.89 -3.48 1.54
C LYS A 60 -7.66 -3.13 2.37
N TYR A 61 -6.81 -2.22 1.88
CA TYR A 61 -5.65 -1.75 2.62
C TYR A 61 -6.07 -1.06 3.92
N ASP A 62 -6.99 -0.10 3.85
CA ASP A 62 -7.50 0.66 5.01
C ASP A 62 -8.15 -0.23 6.07
N GLN A 63 -8.86 -1.29 5.66
CA GLN A 63 -9.45 -2.28 6.57
C GLN A 63 -8.39 -3.00 7.41
N ARG A 64 -7.19 -3.21 6.88
CA ARG A 64 -6.08 -3.84 7.61
C ARG A 64 -5.22 -2.80 8.34
N PHE A 65 -4.98 -1.65 7.71
CA PHE A 65 -4.10 -0.61 8.21
C PHE A 65 -4.66 0.12 9.43
N LYS A 66 -5.91 0.61 9.38
CA LYS A 66 -6.49 1.45 10.46
C LYS A 66 -6.52 0.76 11.82
N PRO A 67 -6.89 -0.53 11.93
CA PRO A 67 -6.83 -1.23 13.21
C PRO A 67 -5.41 -1.34 13.78
N LEU A 68 -4.41 -1.59 12.92
CA LEU A 68 -2.99 -1.68 13.32
C LEU A 68 -2.46 -0.32 13.79
N GLU A 69 -2.71 0.73 13.02
CA GLU A 69 -2.32 2.10 13.38
C GLU A 69 -2.93 2.50 14.72
N GLN A 70 -4.23 2.28 14.93
CA GLN A 70 -4.90 2.58 16.20
C GLN A 70 -4.34 1.76 17.37
N HIS A 71 -4.02 0.49 17.13
CA HIS A 71 -3.42 -0.38 18.14
C HIS A 71 -2.06 0.15 18.59
N TYR A 72 -1.16 0.42 17.63
CA TYR A 72 0.18 0.93 17.92
C TYR A 72 0.16 2.33 18.52
N TYR A 73 -0.75 3.19 18.06
CA TYR A 73 -0.95 4.52 18.66
C TYR A 73 -1.33 4.38 20.14
N LYS A 74 -2.34 3.57 20.47
CA LYS A 74 -2.78 3.36 21.86
C LYS A 74 -1.67 2.79 22.74
N GLU A 75 -0.92 1.81 22.23
CA GLU A 75 0.21 1.21 22.94
C GLU A 75 1.26 2.27 23.30
N MET A 76 1.72 3.03 22.32
CA MET A 76 2.76 4.04 22.50
C MET A 76 2.29 5.23 23.32
N HIS A 77 1.06 5.70 23.10
CA HIS A 77 0.44 6.78 23.87
C HIS A 77 0.34 6.40 25.35
N ASN A 78 -0.17 5.20 25.66
CA ASN A 78 -0.27 4.74 27.05
C ASN A 78 1.11 4.58 27.70
N HIS A 79 2.10 4.06 26.96
CA HIS A 79 3.45 3.94 27.47
C HIS A 79 4.09 5.31 27.76
N ALA A 80 3.89 6.28 26.87
CA ALA A 80 4.40 7.63 27.05
C ALA A 80 3.77 8.32 28.28
N LEU A 81 2.46 8.15 28.51
CA LEU A 81 1.80 8.63 29.72
C LEU A 81 2.33 7.96 31.00
N GLN A 82 2.64 6.67 30.96
CA GLN A 82 3.26 5.97 32.09
C GLN A 82 4.65 6.52 32.44
N LEU A 83 5.43 6.93 31.43
CA LEU A 83 6.77 7.50 31.62
C LEU A 83 6.74 8.94 32.16
N LEU A 84 5.77 9.75 31.74
CA LEU A 84 5.59 11.12 32.21
C LEU A 84 5.00 11.17 33.64
N GLY A 85 4.22 10.15 34.01
CA GLY A 85 3.50 10.13 35.27
C GLY A 85 2.10 10.78 35.16
N PRO A 86 1.26 10.63 36.19
CA PRO A 86 -0.17 10.94 36.11
C PRO A 86 -0.51 12.42 35.92
N ASP A 87 0.42 13.32 36.26
CA ASP A 87 0.16 14.77 36.30
C ASP A 87 0.76 15.54 35.11
N GLN A 88 1.47 14.86 34.20
CA GLN A 88 2.03 15.48 33.00
C GLN A 88 1.26 15.05 31.75
N PRO A 89 0.55 15.98 31.08
CA PRO A 89 -0.07 15.67 29.80
C PRO A 89 0.99 15.50 28.73
N LEU A 90 0.63 14.74 27.69
CA LEU A 90 1.43 14.65 26.48
C LEU A 90 1.42 16.01 25.76
N THR A 91 2.56 16.44 25.22
CA THR A 91 2.61 17.62 24.37
C THR A 91 2.09 17.27 22.97
N ASP A 92 1.52 18.25 22.26
CA ASP A 92 1.05 18.06 20.88
C ASP A 92 2.17 17.57 19.95
N GLU A 93 3.42 17.95 20.23
CA GLU A 93 4.58 17.48 19.46
C GLU A 93 4.85 15.99 19.70
N ALA A 94 4.83 15.55 20.96
CA ALA A 94 4.98 14.14 21.30
C ALA A 94 3.83 13.31 20.71
N ASP A 95 2.61 13.83 20.72
CA ASP A 95 1.43 13.14 20.18
C ASP A 95 1.53 12.92 18.67
N ARG A 96 1.93 13.96 17.93
CA ARG A 96 2.23 13.86 16.50
C ARG A 96 3.31 12.82 16.20
N TRP A 97 4.37 12.77 17.01
CA TRP A 97 5.42 11.75 16.86
C TRP A 97 4.90 10.34 17.09
N ILE A 98 4.02 10.13 18.08
CA ILE A 98 3.39 8.84 18.34
C ILE A 98 2.53 8.41 17.14
N HIS A 99 1.78 9.34 16.54
CA HIS A 99 1.03 9.08 15.31
C HIS A 99 1.93 8.62 14.15
N VAL A 100 3.05 9.31 13.91
CA VAL A 100 4.00 8.91 12.86
C VAL A 100 4.56 7.52 13.13
N GLN A 101 5.00 7.24 14.36
CA GLN A 101 5.55 5.93 14.72
C GLN A 101 4.51 4.80 14.63
N ALA A 102 3.26 5.07 15.01
CA ALA A 102 2.17 4.12 14.89
C ALA A 102 1.89 3.75 13.43
N ARG A 103 1.89 4.75 12.54
CA ARG A 103 1.79 4.54 11.09
C ARG A 103 2.95 3.71 10.56
N ASP A 104 4.20 4.09 10.88
CA ASP A 104 5.40 3.40 10.38
C ASP A 104 5.39 1.91 10.78
N ARG A 105 5.00 1.61 12.03
CA ARG A 105 4.86 0.22 12.49
C ARG A 105 3.73 -0.54 11.79
N ALA A 106 2.60 0.11 11.55
CA ALA A 106 1.49 -0.50 10.82
C ALA A 106 1.87 -0.84 9.38
N VAL A 107 2.59 0.06 8.69
CA VAL A 107 3.12 -0.18 7.34
C VAL A 107 4.07 -1.38 7.33
N ALA A 108 5.10 -1.35 8.19
CA ALA A 108 6.09 -2.43 8.26
C ALA A 108 5.46 -3.80 8.56
N LYS A 109 4.41 -3.83 9.40
CA LYS A 109 3.67 -5.06 9.70
C LYS A 109 2.93 -5.61 8.47
N LEU A 110 2.27 -4.75 7.71
CA LEU A 110 1.57 -5.15 6.48
C LEU A 110 2.53 -5.61 5.40
N GLU A 111 3.65 -4.92 5.21
CA GLU A 111 4.69 -5.30 4.24
C GLU A 111 5.32 -6.66 4.57
N ALA A 112 5.55 -6.94 5.85
CA ALA A 112 6.03 -8.25 6.30
C ALA A 112 5.00 -9.36 5.98
N GLU A 113 3.72 -9.13 6.30
CA GLU A 113 2.64 -10.09 6.01
C GLU A 113 2.47 -10.33 4.49
N GLU A 114 2.60 -9.28 3.68
CA GLU A 114 2.54 -9.40 2.21
C GLU A 114 3.75 -10.15 1.67
N THR A 115 4.95 -9.87 2.20
CA THR A 115 6.17 -10.58 1.83
C THR A 115 6.09 -12.07 2.18
N ASP A 116 5.58 -12.40 3.36
CA ASP A 116 5.38 -13.79 3.80
C ASP A 116 4.32 -14.50 2.94
N THR A 117 3.22 -13.80 2.60
CA THR A 117 2.18 -14.34 1.71
C THR A 117 2.74 -14.63 0.32
N ARG A 118 3.49 -13.69 -0.27
CA ARG A 118 4.13 -13.85 -1.57
C ARG A 118 5.16 -14.97 -1.55
N ARG A 119 5.96 -15.07 -0.48
CA ARG A 119 6.94 -16.16 -0.30
C ARG A 119 6.24 -17.51 -0.22
N ASN A 120 5.15 -17.63 0.53
CA ASN A 120 4.40 -18.89 0.65
C ASN A 120 3.66 -19.25 -0.65
N ALA A 121 3.10 -18.27 -1.38
CA ALA A 121 2.50 -18.48 -2.70
C ALA A 121 3.55 -18.87 -3.76
N SER A 122 4.80 -18.40 -3.64
CA SER A 122 5.88 -18.78 -4.56
C SER A 122 6.32 -20.24 -4.45
N HIS A 123 6.00 -20.92 -3.34
CA HIS A 123 6.23 -22.36 -3.16
C HIS A 123 5.11 -23.25 -3.72
N GLU A 124 3.99 -22.66 -4.16
CA GLU A 124 2.83 -23.39 -4.70
C GLU A 124 2.80 -23.43 -6.25
N TRP A 125 3.80 -22.83 -6.92
CA TRP A 125 3.98 -23.02 -8.36
C TRP A 125 4.60 -24.40 -8.62
N VAL A 126 3.72 -25.33 -8.98
CA VAL A 126 3.99 -26.63 -9.60
C VAL A 126 5.14 -26.49 -10.60
N GLU A 127 6.20 -27.29 -10.42
CA GLU A 127 7.18 -27.56 -11.47
C GLU A 127 6.44 -28.12 -12.67
N VAL A 128 6.19 -27.29 -13.68
CA VAL A 128 5.80 -27.78 -15.00
C VAL A 128 7.07 -28.39 -15.58
N SER A 129 7.17 -29.71 -15.55
CA SER A 129 8.26 -30.44 -16.21
C SER A 129 8.29 -30.00 -17.67
N SER A 130 9.43 -29.44 -18.07
CA SER A 130 9.75 -29.17 -19.46
C SER A 130 10.09 -30.51 -20.11
N ASP A 131 9.09 -31.31 -20.45
CA ASP A 131 9.29 -32.55 -21.18
C ASP A 131 8.20 -32.65 -22.25
N ASP A 132 8.55 -32.11 -23.42
CA ASP A 132 8.17 -32.62 -24.75
C ASP A 132 8.87 -31.74 -25.82
N GLU A 133 10.21 -31.80 -25.84
CA GLU A 133 10.96 -31.69 -27.10
C GLU A 133 11.30 -33.11 -27.55
N GLN A 134 10.35 -33.77 -28.20
CA GLN A 134 10.61 -34.90 -29.11
C GLN A 134 10.22 -34.41 -30.51
N ASP A 135 11.19 -33.94 -31.28
CA ASP A 135 11.94 -34.75 -32.25
C ASP A 135 11.03 -35.24 -33.38
N GLU A 136 10.99 -34.47 -34.48
CA GLU A 136 10.84 -35.04 -35.83
C GLU A 136 11.82 -34.32 -36.75
N SER A 137 13.08 -34.74 -36.65
CA SER A 137 13.99 -34.75 -37.78
C SER A 137 13.93 -36.13 -38.47
N ASP A 138 13.84 -36.10 -39.79
CA ASP A 138 13.93 -37.22 -40.75
C ASP A 138 12.67 -38.06 -41.03
N LEU A 139 11.93 -37.67 -42.09
CA LEU A 139 11.73 -38.46 -43.33
C LEU A 139 11.04 -37.66 -44.45
#